data_AF-A0AAE7BE25-F1
#
_entry.id   AF-A0AAE7BE25-F1
#
_cell.length_a   1.000
_cell.length_b   1.000
_cell.length_c   1.000
_cell.angle_alpha   90.00
_cell.angle_beta   90.00
_cell.angle_gamma   90.00
#
_symmetry.space_group_name_H-M   'P 1'
#
loop_
_entity.id
_entity.type
_entity.pdbx_description
1 polymer ?
#
loop_
_entity_poly.entity_id
_entity_poly.type
_entity_poly.pdbx_seq_one_letter_code
_entity_poly.pdbx_strand_id
1 'polypeptide(L)' 'MSDHEEIIIDEWDLKLDKMLVELKNCQESNSLKSCTPCSQFFECELRKRYVIAVYESMNKGSGGGFEF' A
#
# COMPACT_ATOMS: atom_id res chain seq x y z
N MET A 1 14.92 25.65 13.10
CA MET A 1 15.76 24.44 13.08
C MET A 1 15.03 23.50 12.14
N SER A 2 15.52 23.35 10.91
CA SER A 2 14.92 22.41 9.97
C SER A 2 15.42 21.04 10.35
N ASP A 3 14.54 20.22 10.90
CA ASP A 3 14.79 18.80 11.12
C ASP A 3 14.97 18.17 9.74
N HIS A 4 16.22 18.01 9.32
CA HIS A 4 16.57 17.15 8.20
C HIS A 4 16.38 15.72 8.67
N GLU A 5 15.14 15.24 8.61
CA GLU A 5 14.82 13.83 8.77
C GLU A 5 15.48 13.11 7.58
N GLU A 6 16.64 12.47 7.83
CA GLU A 6 17.18 11.51 6.88
C GLU A 6 16.13 10.43 6.66
N ILE A 7 15.57 10.37 5.45
CA ILE A 7 14.61 9.34 5.07
C ILE A 7 15.38 8.03 4.96
N ILE A 8 15.46 7.30 6.08
CA ILE A 8 15.96 5.93 6.09
C ILE A 8 14.88 5.07 5.46
N ILE A 9 15.07 4.74 4.17
CA ILE A 9 14.20 3.81 3.45
C ILE A 9 14.42 2.41 4.03
N ASP A 10 13.39 1.85 4.66
CA ASP A 10 13.43 0.47 5.14
C ASP A 10 12.71 -0.52 4.21
N GLU A 11 12.74 -1.80 4.60
CA GLU A 11 12.14 -2.88 3.81
C GLU A 11 10.61 -2.74 3.65
N TRP A 12 9.94 -2.11 4.61
CA TRP A 12 8.49 -1.92 4.60
C TRP A 12 8.11 -0.82 3.62
N ASP A 13 8.91 0.25 3.57
CA ASP A 13 8.75 1.33 2.59
C ASP A 13 9.02 0.81 1.17
N LEU A 14 10.05 -0.03 0.98
CA LEU A 14 10.30 -0.72 -0.31
C LEU A 14 9.17 -1.67 -0.71
N LYS A 15 8.55 -2.35 0.26
CA LYS A 15 7.39 -3.24 0.03
C LYS A 15 6.17 -2.41 -0.40
N LEU A 16 5.91 -1.30 0.27
CA LEU A 16 4.81 -0.39 -0.06
C LEU A 16 4.99 0.21 -1.46
N ASP A 17 6.19 0.65 -1.83
CA ASP A 17 6.46 1.19 -3.17
C ASP A 17 6.18 0.18 -4.28
N LYS A 18 6.60 -1.08 -4.11
CA LYS A 18 6.28 -2.15 -5.05
C LYS A 18 4.77 -2.36 -5.19
N MET A 19 4.06 -2.38 -4.06
CA MET A 19 2.60 -2.53 -4.05
C MET A 19 1.89 -1.35 -4.71
N LEU A 20 2.40 -0.12 -4.54
CA LEU A 20 1.87 1.08 -5.19
C LEU A 20 2.00 1.01 -6.71
N VAL A 21 3.14 0.56 -7.22
CA VAL A 21 3.33 0.35 -8.67
C VAL A 21 2.36 -0.69 -9.19
N GLU A 22 2.23 -1.84 -8.52
CA GLU A 22 1.29 -2.91 -8.92
C GLU A 22 -0.17 -2.41 -8.90
N LEU A 23 -0.57 -1.69 -7.85
CA LEU A 23 -1.92 -1.14 -7.70
C LEU A 23 -2.25 -0.10 -8.78
N LYS A 24 -1.32 0.82 -9.07
CA LYS A 24 -1.51 1.84 -10.12
C LYS A 24 -1.64 1.21 -11.50
N ASN A 25 -0.79 0.24 -11.83
CA ASN A 25 -0.89 -0.49 -13.10
C ASN A 25 -2.24 -1.22 -13.21
N CYS A 26 -2.73 -1.81 -12.11
CA CYS A 26 -4.06 -2.41 -12.08
C CYS A 26 -5.17 -1.38 -12.29
N GLN A 27 -5.10 -0.22 -11.64
CA GLN A 27 -6.07 0.86 -11.81
C GLN A 27 -6.09 1.36 -13.26
N GLU A 28 -4.92 1.65 -13.83
CA GLU A 28 -4.79 2.13 -15.22
C GLU A 28 -5.30 1.11 -16.25
N SER A 29 -4.93 -0.17 -16.10
CA SER A 29 -5.42 -1.24 -16.99
C SER A 29 -6.93 -1.47 -16.92
N ASN A 30 -7.56 -1.10 -15.80
CA ASN A 30 -9.01 -1.13 -15.63
C ASN A 30 -9.68 0.24 -15.89
N SER A 31 -8.93 1.25 -16.37
CA SER A 31 -9.41 2.62 -16.58
C SER A 31 -10.00 3.27 -15.32
N LEU A 32 -9.49 2.92 -14.14
CA LEU A 32 -9.87 3.45 -12.84
C LEU A 32 -8.81 4.44 -12.34
N LYS A 33 -9.25 5.44 -11.56
CA LYS A 33 -8.34 6.39 -10.88
C LYS A 33 -8.07 6.05 -9.42
N SER A 34 -8.82 5.10 -8.88
CA SER A 34 -8.69 4.57 -7.53
C SER A 34 -9.38 3.21 -7.46
N CYS A 35 -9.22 2.49 -6.36
CA CYS A 35 -9.91 1.22 -6.17
C CYS A 35 -11.41 1.40 -5.87
N THR A 36 -11.86 2.53 -5.32
CA THR A 36 -13.26 2.75 -4.89
C THR A 36 -14.33 2.42 -5.95
N PRO A 37 -14.18 2.81 -7.22
CA PRO A 37 -15.12 2.43 -8.28
C PRO A 37 -14.97 0.99 -8.79
N CYS A 38 -13.98 0.22 -8.32
CA CYS A 38 -13.76 -1.15 -8.78
C CYS A 38 -14.88 -2.06 -8.30
N SER A 39 -15.48 -2.83 -9.20
CA SER A 39 -16.52 -3.81 -8.87
C SER A 39 -16.06 -4.89 -7.89
N GLN A 40 -14.75 -5.14 -7.83
CA GLN A 40 -14.13 -6.11 -6.93
C GLN A 40 -13.62 -5.47 -5.63
N PHE A 41 -13.97 -4.22 -5.30
CA PHE A 41 -13.35 -3.46 -4.19
C PHE A 41 -13.21 -4.23 -2.86
N PHE A 42 -14.24 -4.98 -2.47
CA PHE A 42 -14.24 -5.77 -1.23
C PHE A 42 -13.46 -7.10 -1.35
N GLU A 43 -13.45 -7.71 -2.53
CA GLU A 43 -12.84 -9.03 -2.81
C GLU A 43 -11.44 -8.92 -3.47
N CYS A 44 -10.96 -7.71 -3.75
CA CYS A 44 -9.73 -7.50 -4.50
C CYS A 44 -8.51 -7.79 -3.63
N GLU A 45 -7.90 -8.96 -3.83
CA GLU A 45 -6.71 -9.40 -3.10
C GLU A 45 -5.51 -8.45 -3.28
N LEU A 46 -5.34 -7.84 -4.46
CA LEU A 46 -4.32 -6.83 -4.67
C LEU A 46 -4.53 -5.60 -3.76
N ARG A 47 -5.78 -5.13 -3.63
CA ARG A 47 -6.12 -4.04 -2.73
C ARG A 47 -5.88 -4.44 -1.28
N LYS A 48 -6.30 -5.64 -0.85
CA LYS A 48 -6.08 -6.14 0.53
C LYS A 48 -4.58 -6.18 0.85
N ARG A 49 -3.76 -6.76 -0.03
CA ARG A 49 -2.28 -6.76 0.10
C ARG A 49 -1.70 -5.35 0.20
N TYR A 50 -2.20 -4.40 -0.59
CA TYR A 50 -1.75 -3.01 -0.52
C TYR A 50 -2.07 -2.39 0.85
N VAL A 51 -3.27 -2.60 1.38
CA VAL A 51 -3.65 -2.09 2.70
C VAL A 51 -2.76 -2.69 3.80
N ILE A 52 -2.46 -3.99 3.73
CA ILE A 52 -1.52 -4.64 4.66
C ILE A 52 -0.13 -3.97 4.60
N ALA A 53 0.41 -3.76 3.39
CA ALA A 53 1.72 -3.13 3.21
C ALA A 53 1.77 -1.69 3.75
N VAL A 54 0.67 -0.92 3.64
CA VAL A 54 0.55 0.41 4.27
C VAL A 54 0.69 0.30 5.80
N TYR A 55 -0.07 -0.60 6.43
CA TYR A 55 -0.02 -0.77 7.89
C TYR A 55 1.34 -1.26 8.38
N GLU A 56 1.97 -2.16 7.64
CA GLU A 56 3.31 -2.64 7.94
C GLU A 56 4.37 -1.52 7.82
N SER A 57 4.29 -0.66 6.80
CA SER A 57 5.18 0.52 6.65
C SER A 57 4.97 1.53 7.79
N MET A 58 3.72 1.76 8.21
CA MET A 58 3.42 2.68 9.31
C MET A 58 3.90 2.16 10.68
N ASN A 59 3.79 0.85 10.92
CA ASN A 59 4.15 0.24 12.21
C ASN A 59 5.50 -0.48 12.18
N LYS A 60 6.27 -0.33 11.10
CA LYS A 60 7.58 -0.98 10.88
C LYS A 60 7.53 -2.49 11.14
N GLY A 61 6.49 -3.14 10.63
CA GLY A 61 6.25 -4.58 10.79
C GLY A 61 5.72 -5.02 12.16
N SER A 62 5.50 -4.09 13.10
CA SER A 62 4.89 -4.39 14.39
C SER A 62 3.39 -4.65 14.20
N GLY A 63 3.05 -5.90 13.89
CA GLY A 63 1.69 -6.32 13.59
C GLY A 63 0.76 -6.27 14.81
N GLY A 64 -0.34 -5.51 14.68
CA GLY A 64 -1.54 -5.61 15.51
C GLY A 64 -2.71 -6.04 14.62
N GLY A 65 -3.39 -7.13 14.98
CA GLY A 65 -4.30 -7.91 14.13
C GLY A 65 -5.25 -7.10 13.24
N PHE A 66 -4.98 -7.12 11.94
CA PHE A 66 -5.91 -6.70 10.90
C PHE A 66 -6.19 -7.91 10.01
N GLU A 67 -7.40 -8.45 10.11
CA GLU A 67 -7.95 -9.46 9.20
C GLU A 67 -8.96 -8.76 8.27
N PHE A 68 -8.88 -9.00 6.96
CA PHE A 68 -9.72 -8.39 5.92
C PHE A 68 -10.66 -9.41 5.28
#